data_AF-A0A2J8LU20-F1
#
_entry.id   AF-A0A2J8LU20-F1
#
_cell.length_a   1.000
_cell.length_b   1.000
_cell.length_c   1.000
_cell.angle_alpha   90.00
_cell.angle_beta   90.00
_cell.angle_gamma   90.00
#
_symmetry.space_group_name_H-M   'P 1'
#
loop_
_entity.id
_entity.type
_entity.pdbx_description
1 polymer ?
#
loop_
_entity_poly.entity_id
_entity_poly.type
_entity_poly.pdbx_seq_one_letter_code
_entity_poly.pdbx_strand_id
1 'polypeptide(L)' 'MSEVEHFMPILMEKEEEGMLSPILAHGGVRFMWIKHNNLYLVATSKKNACVSLVFSFLYKVVQV' A
#
# COMPACT_ATOMS: atom_id res chain seq x y z
N MET A 1 -12.66 -11.86 -6.75
CA MET A 1 -11.41 -11.78 -5.96
C MET A 1 -11.16 -10.31 -5.71
N SER A 2 -11.00 -9.89 -4.46
CA SER A 2 -10.76 -8.48 -4.15
C SER A 2 -9.31 -8.12 -4.52
N GLU A 3 -9.08 -6.97 -5.16
CA GLU A 3 -7.74 -6.54 -5.60
C GLU A 3 -6.72 -6.53 -4.44
N VAL A 4 -7.20 -6.31 -3.21
CA VAL A 4 -6.38 -6.28 -1.99
C VAL A 4 -5.72 -7.62 -1.66
N GLU A 5 -6.27 -8.74 -2.15
CA GLU A 5 -5.70 -10.07 -1.92
C GLU A 5 -4.31 -10.23 -2.56
N HIS A 6 -4.02 -9.45 -3.62
CA HIS A 6 -2.72 -9.43 -4.27
C HIS A 6 -1.66 -8.62 -3.51
N PHE A 7 -2.04 -7.83 -2.51
CA PHE A 7 -1.10 -6.95 -1.79
C PHE A 7 -0.01 -7.74 -1.07
N MET A 8 -0.38 -8.72 -0.23
CA MET A 8 0.58 -9.44 0.61
C MET A 8 1.60 -10.25 -0.22
N PRO A 9 1.21 -11.01 -1.26
CA PRO A 9 2.18 -11.71 -2.11
C PRO A 9 3.21 -10.77 -2.73
N ILE A 10 2.76 -9.64 -3.30
CA ILE A 10 3.65 -8.67 -3.97
C ILE A 10 4.57 -7.98 -2.96
N LEU A 11 4.05 -7.66 -1.76
CA LEU A 11 4.84 -7.09 -0.69
C LEU A 11 6.01 -8.00 -0.32
N MET A 12 5.74 -9.29 -0.13
CA MET A 12 6.76 -10.29 0.26
C MET A 12 7.80 -10.48 -0.86
N GLU A 13 7.36 -10.60 -2.11
CA GLU A 13 8.27 -10.69 -3.27
C GLU A 13 9.21 -9.48 -3.33
N LYS A 14 8.68 -8.26 -3.17
CA LYS A 14 9.50 -7.02 -3.20
C LYS A 14 10.41 -6.88 -2.00
N GLU A 15 10.00 -7.40 -0.84
CA GLU A 15 10.84 -7.45 0.36
C GLU A 15 12.03 -8.40 0.17
N GLU A 16 11.81 -9.60 -0.39
CA GLU A 16 12.85 -10.57 -0.72
C GLU A 16 13.85 -10.06 -1.76
N GLU A 17 13.37 -9.31 -2.76
CA GLU A 17 14.22 -8.64 -3.77
C GLU A 17 15.00 -7.44 -3.23
N GLY A 18 14.72 -6.98 -2.00
CA GLY A 18 15.27 -5.73 -1.46
C GLY A 18 14.77 -4.47 -2.19
N MET A 19 13.66 -4.58 -2.92
CA MET A 19 13.06 -3.53 -3.76
C MET A 19 11.77 -2.99 -3.15
N LEU A 20 11.66 -3.04 -1.82
CA LEU A 20 10.47 -2.66 -1.08
C LEU A 20 10.16 -1.16 -1.30
N SER A 21 8.93 -0.89 -1.73
CA SER A 21 8.43 0.46 -1.98
C SER A 21 7.13 0.68 -1.22
N PRO A 22 6.88 1.88 -0.66
CA PRO A 22 5.62 2.21 0.01
C PRO A 22 4.44 2.26 -0.97
N ILE A 23 4.72 2.18 -2.28
CA ILE A 23 3.75 2.10 -3.36
C ILE A 23 4.01 0.83 -4.16
N LEU A 24 3.02 -0.04 -4.23
CA LEU A 24 3.04 -1.26 -5.04
C LEU A 24 1.99 -1.16 -6.14
N ALA A 25 2.13 -1.96 -7.19
CA ALA A 25 1.21 -1.99 -8.31
C ALA A 25 0.90 -3.42 -8.74
N HIS A 26 -0.36 -3.67 -9.09
CA HIS A 26 -0.82 -4.92 -9.70
C HIS A 26 -1.89 -4.61 -10.73
N GLY A 27 -1.64 -4.94 -12.00
CA GLY A 27 -2.53 -4.59 -13.10
C GLY A 27 -2.86 -3.08 -13.12
N GLY A 28 -4.14 -2.74 -13.04
CA GLY A 28 -4.62 -1.36 -13.00
C GLY A 28 -4.75 -0.75 -11.61
N VAL A 29 -4.27 -1.42 -10.56
CA VAL A 29 -4.42 -0.99 -9.16
C VAL A 29 -3.08 -0.59 -8.57
N ARG A 30 -3.07 0.54 -7.85
CA ARG A 30 -1.96 0.96 -7.00
C ARG A 30 -2.32 0.75 -5.52
N PHE A 31 -1.40 0.19 -4.77
CA PHE A 31 -1.47 0.02 -3.32
C PHE A 31 -0.52 1.04 -2.68
N MET A 32 -1.04 1.90 -1.82
CA MET A 32 -0.25 2.81 -0.98
C MET A 32 -0.39 2.33 0.45
N TRP A 33 0.72 2.03 1.10
CA TRP A 33 0.65 1.32 2.38
C TRP A 33 1.64 1.85 3.41
N ILE A 34 1.25 1.74 4.68
CA ILE A 34 2.11 1.96 5.83
C ILE A 34 2.02 0.76 6.78
N LYS A 35 3.10 0.50 7.51
CA LYS A 35 3.11 -0.47 8.61
C LYS A 35 3.15 0.29 9.94
N HIS A 36 2.22 -0.01 10.83
CA HIS A 36 2.19 0.53 12.18
C HIS A 36 1.78 -0.57 13.17
N ASN A 37 2.58 -0.82 14.21
CA ASN A 37 2.33 -1.86 15.23
C ASN A 37 1.96 -3.23 14.63
N ASN A 38 2.72 -3.69 13.64
CA ASN A 38 2.49 -4.95 12.90
C ASN A 38 1.19 -5.02 12.09
N LEU A 39 0.46 -3.90 11.94
CA LEU A 39 -0.70 -3.78 11.06
C LEU A 39 -0.30 -3.06 9.78
N TYR A 40 -0.73 -3.61 8.64
CA TYR A 40 -0.65 -2.95 7.34
C TYR A 40 -1.92 -2.16 7.09
N LEU A 41 -1.80 -0.84 6.96
CA LEU A 41 -2.87 0.01 6.47
C LEU A 41 -2.64 0.23 4.98
N VAL A 42 -3.60 -0.17 4.15
CA VAL A 42 -3.47 -0.18 2.69
C VAL A 42 -4.60 0.62 2.07
N ALA A 43 -4.24 1.63 1.29
CA ALA A 43 -5.16 2.33 0.41
C ALA A 43 -5.01 1.80 -1.02
N THR A 44 -6.13 1.62 -1.72
CA THR A 44 -6.14 1.16 -3.12
C THR A 44 -6.70 2.24 -4.03
N SER A 45 -6.13 2.36 -5.24
CA SER A 45 -6.67 3.25 -6.28
C SER A 45 -6.51 2.64 -7.66
N LYS A 46 -7.59 2.70 -8.46
CA LYS A 46 -7.59 2.41 -9.91
C LYS A 46 -7.30 3.66 -10.76
N LYS A 47 -7.21 4.84 -10.13
CA LYS A 47 -6.97 6.13 -10.80
C LYS A 47 -5.64 6.72 -10.33
N ASN A 48 -5.19 7.75 -11.04
CA ASN A 48 -4.05 8.55 -10.61
C ASN A 48 -4.43 9.38 -9.37
N ALA A 49 -4.26 8.81 -8.18
CA ALA A 49 -4.51 9.48 -6.91
C ALA A 49 -3.29 10.34 -6.50
N CYS A 50 -3.54 11.44 -5.80
CA CYS A 50 -2.48 12.21 -5.17
C CYS A 50 -1.88 11.40 -4.02
N VAL A 51 -0.71 10.83 -4.25
CA VAL A 51 -0.04 9.91 -3.32
C VAL A 51 0.29 10.59 -1.98
N SER A 52 0.74 11.85 -2.02
CA SER A 52 1.05 12.62 -0.81
C SER A 52 -0.16 12.76 0.11
N LEU A 53 -1.34 13.07 -0.45
CA LEU A 53 -2.57 13.20 0.32
C LEU A 53 -3.00 11.86 0.95
N VAL A 54 -2.87 10.76 0.20
CA VAL A 54 -3.17 9.42 0.71
C VAL A 54 -2.26 9.06 1.88
N PHE A 55 -0.96 9.30 1.78
CA PHE A 55 -0.05 9.05 2.91
C PHE A 55 -0.34 9.97 4.10
N SER A 56 -0.59 11.27 3.89
CA SER A 56 -1.00 12.17 4.97
C SER A 56 -2.26 11.66 5.68
N PHE A 57 -3.22 11.12 4.94
CA PHE A 57 -4.41 10.50 5.51
C PHE A 57 -4.07 9.24 6.31
N LEU A 58 -3.31 8.30 5.74
CA LEU A 58 -2.93 7.04 6.41
C LEU A 58 -2.16 7.30 7.72
N TYR A 59 -1.20 8.23 7.72
CA TYR A 59 -0.48 8.61 8.94
C TYR A 59 -1.38 9.31 9.95
N LYS A 60 -2.36 10.10 9.51
CA LYS A 60 -3.35 10.71 10.41
C LYS A 60 -4.27 9.66 11.04
N VAL A 61 -4.67 8.62 10.31
CA VAL A 61 -5.48 7.51 10.84
C VAL A 61 -4.76 6.78 11.98
N VAL A 62 -3.45 6.62 11.88
CA VAL A 62 -2.64 6.00 12.93
C VAL A 62 -2.52 6.87 14.20
N GLN A 63 -2.75 8.18 14.10
CA GLN A 63 -2.73 9.10 15.24
C GLN A 63 -4.06 9.21 15.98
N VAL A 64 -5.15 8.64 15.43
CA VAL A 64 -6.48 8.58 16.06
C VAL A 64 -6.51 7.43 17.06
#